data_AF-A0A955DMD2-F1
#
_entry.id   AF-A0A955DMD2-F1
#
_cell.length_a   1.000
_cell.length_b   1.000
_cell.length_c   1.000
_cell.angle_alpha   90.00
_cell.angle_beta   90.00
_cell.angle_gamma   90.00
#
_symmetry.space_group_name_H-M   'P 1'
#
loop_
_entity.id
_entity.type
_entity.pdbx_description
1 polymer ?
#
loop_
_entity_poly.entity_id
_entity_poly.type
_entity_poly.pdbx_seq_one_letter_code
_entity_poly.pdbx_strand_id
1 'polypeptide(L)' 'MTQTTERNYKKSLNLPQTSFPMRANLAQNEPQSSKRWDTKNLYAAIQDAHRDDPPFVFHDGPPYA' A
#
# COMPACT_ATOMS: atom_id res chain seq x y z
N MET A 1 33.80 -4.07 43.65
CA MET A 1 33.19 -4.51 42.37
C MET A 1 31.69 -4.27 42.45
N THR A 2 31.23 -3.06 42.09
CA THR A 2 29.80 -2.74 42.07
C THR A 2 29.22 -3.08 40.71
N GLN A 3 28.40 -4.12 40.64
CA GLN A 3 27.64 -4.48 39.45
C GLN A 3 26.43 -3.55 39.34
N THR A 4 26.49 -2.58 38.42
CA THR A 4 25.33 -1.76 38.05
C THR A 4 24.39 -2.63 37.21
N THR A 5 23.27 -3.05 37.79
CA THR A 5 22.21 -3.73 37.04
C THR A 5 21.50 -2.71 36.15
N GLU A 6 21.90 -2.64 34.88
CA GLU A 6 21.23 -1.89 33.82
C GLU A 6 19.75 -2.34 33.71
N ARG A 7 18.80 -1.54 34.21
CA ARG A 7 17.37 -1.82 34.02
C ARG A 7 16.98 -1.53 32.57
N ASN A 8 16.65 -2.58 31.83
CA ASN A 8 16.21 -2.47 30.44
C ASN A 8 14.73 -2.06 30.34
N TYR A 9 14.45 -0.76 30.28
CA TYR A 9 13.11 -0.19 30.12
C TYR A 9 12.54 -0.32 28.69
N LYS A 10 13.32 -0.80 27.71
CA LYS A 10 12.89 -0.87 26.30
C LYS A 10 11.61 -1.69 26.11
N LYS A 11 11.39 -2.69 26.97
CA LYS A 11 10.21 -3.58 26.92
C LYS A 11 8.95 -2.99 27.57
N SER A 12 9.08 -1.94 28.38
CA SER A 12 7.93 -1.28 29.02
C SER A 12 7.38 -0.09 28.21
N LEU A 13 7.99 0.22 27.07
CA LEU A 13 7.58 1.33 26.21
C LEU A 13 6.57 0.84 25.17
N ASN A 14 5.43 1.54 25.06
CA ASN A 14 4.43 1.30 24.02
C ASN A 14 4.85 1.99 22.71
N LEU A 15 5.85 1.43 22.03
CA LEU A 15 6.37 1.99 20.78
C LEU A 15 5.52 1.52 19.58
N PRO A 16 5.35 2.37 18.55
CA PRO A 16 4.69 1.96 17.31
C PRO A 16 5.41 0.79 16.64
N GLN A 17 4.64 -0.19 16.20
CA GLN A 17 5.12 -1.34 15.45
C GLN A 17 4.33 -1.46 14.15
N THR A 18 5.03 -1.63 13.04
CA THR A 18 4.40 -1.85 11.74
C THR A 18 5.23 -2.81 10.91
N SER A 19 4.55 -3.66 10.15
CA SER A 19 5.17 -4.47 9.09
C SER A 19 5.41 -3.66 7.81
N PHE A 20 4.88 -2.43 7.75
CA PHE A 20 5.05 -1.56 6.59
C PHE A 20 6.52 -1.13 6.48
N PRO A 21 7.20 -1.45 5.36
CA PRO A 21 8.60 -1.12 5.21
C PRO A 21 8.79 0.39 5.07
N MET A 22 9.80 0.95 5.75
CA MET A 22 10.15 2.37 5.58
C MET A 22 10.65 2.69 4.16
N ARG A 23 11.27 1.72 3.48
CA ARG A 23 11.74 1.87 2.09
C ARG A 23 10.68 1.33 1.13
N ALA A 24 10.37 2.11 0.10
CA ALA A 24 9.29 1.79 -0.84
C ALA A 24 9.56 0.57 -1.74
N ASN A 25 10.80 0.37 -2.19
CA ASN A 25 11.21 -0.75 -3.07
C ASN A 25 10.28 -0.92 -4.30
N LEU A 26 10.02 0.19 -5.01
CA LEU A 26 8.96 0.28 -6.02
C LEU A 26 9.16 -0.67 -7.21
N ALA A 27 10.40 -0.86 -7.66
CA ALA A 27 10.71 -1.75 -8.79
C ALA A 27 10.19 -3.19 -8.58
N GLN A 28 10.09 -3.65 -7.33
CA GLN A 28 9.56 -4.96 -6.97
C GLN A 28 8.08 -4.91 -6.58
N ASN A 29 7.65 -3.86 -5.89
CA ASN A 29 6.31 -3.76 -5.31
C ASN A 29 5.23 -3.32 -6.32
N GLU A 30 5.57 -2.48 -7.29
CA GLU A 30 4.62 -2.00 -8.31
C GLU A 30 4.13 -3.14 -9.23
N PRO A 31 5.00 -4.00 -9.79
CA PRO A 31 4.52 -5.13 -10.61
C PRO A 31 3.61 -6.08 -9.84
N GLN A 32 3.88 -6.30 -8.54
CA GLN A 32 3.02 -7.13 -7.68
C GLN A 32 1.65 -6.48 -7.44
N SER A 33 1.61 -5.15 -7.30
CA SER A 33 0.38 -4.40 -7.11
C SER A 33 -0.50 -4.46 -8.36
N SER A 34 0.07 -4.23 -9.54
CA SER A 34 -0.66 -4.36 -10.81
C SER A 34 -1.25 -5.76 -10.98
N LYS A 35 -0.42 -6.81 -10.77
CA LYS A 35 -0.89 -8.19 -10.84
C LYS A 35 -2.05 -8.48 -9.87
N ARG A 36 -1.99 -7.92 -8.66
CA ARG A 36 -3.06 -8.06 -7.66
C ARG A 36 -4.35 -7.39 -8.11
N TRP A 37 -4.28 -6.21 -8.74
CA TRP A 37 -5.45 -5.53 -9.27
C TRP A 37 -6.07 -6.29 -10.45
N ASP A 38 -5.23 -6.79 -11.36
CA ASP A 38 -5.68 -7.58 -12.50
C ASP A 38 -6.37 -8.87 -12.07
N THR A 39 -5.75 -9.60 -11.13
CA THR A 39 -6.31 -10.85 -10.57
C THR A 39 -7.67 -10.62 -9.91
N LYS A 40 -7.89 -9.43 -9.35
CA LYS A 40 -9.13 -9.05 -8.69
C LYS A 40 -10.17 -8.45 -9.64
N ASN A 41 -9.84 -8.26 -10.91
CA ASN A 41 -10.64 -7.51 -11.86
C ASN A 41 -11.09 -6.15 -11.28
N LEU A 42 -10.15 -5.44 -10.63
CA LEU A 42 -10.45 -4.28 -9.80
C LEU A 42 -11.19 -3.18 -10.57
N TYR A 43 -10.81 -2.95 -11.83
CA TYR A 43 -11.46 -1.94 -12.66
C TYR A 43 -12.95 -2.21 -12.83
N ALA A 44 -13.33 -3.44 -13.16
CA ALA A 44 -14.74 -3.81 -13.30
C ALA A 44 -15.49 -3.72 -11.96
N ALA A 45 -14.84 -4.10 -10.85
CA ALA A 45 -15.45 -3.97 -9.52
C ALA A 45 -15.72 -2.50 -9.14
N ILE A 46 -14.84 -1.58 -9.53
CA ILE A 46 -15.06 -0.13 -9.34
C ILE A 46 -16.23 0.34 -10.21
N GLN A 47 -16.29 -0.05 -11.48
CA GLN A 47 -17.39 0.32 -12.37
C GLN A 47 -18.76 -0.18 -11.83
N ASP A 48 -18.82 -1.41 -11.33
CA ASP A 48 -20.04 -1.98 -10.75
C ASP A 48 -20.48 -1.23 -9.47
N ALA A 49 -19.52 -0.85 -8.61
CA ALA A 49 -19.79 -0.09 -7.39
C ALA A 49 -20.37 1.31 -7.65
N HIS A 50 -20.11 1.88 -8.84
CA HIS A 50 -20.53 3.22 -9.24
C HIS A 50 -21.61 3.22 -10.34
N ARG A 51 -22.29 2.09 -10.56
CA ARG A 51 -23.26 1.91 -11.67
C ARG A 51 -24.42 2.92 -11.68
N ASP A 52 -24.79 3.46 -10.52
CA ASP A 52 -25.95 4.35 -10.36
C ASP A 52 -25.52 5.84 -10.25
N ASP A 53 -24.22 6.11 -10.25
CA ASP A 53 -23.69 7.47 -10.20
C ASP A 53 -23.80 8.16 -11.57
N PRO A 54 -23.84 9.51 -11.62
CA PRO A 54 -23.77 10.24 -12.88
C PRO A 54 -22.51 9.85 -13.67
N PRO A 55 -22.64 9.52 -14.98
CA PRO A 55 -21.50 9.04 -15.75
C PRO A 55 -20.47 10.16 -15.97
N PHE A 56 -19.20 9.81 -15.80
CA PHE A 56 -18.05 10.64 -16.20
C PHE A 56 -17.29 9.93 -17.31
N VAL A 57 -17.17 10.59 -18.46
CA VAL A 57 -16.47 10.04 -19.64
C VAL A 57 -15.20 10.83 -19.88
N PHE A 58 -14.05 10.19 -19.69
CA PHE A 58 -12.75 10.76 -20.02
C PHE A 58 -12.33 10.33 -21.43
N HIS A 59 -12.23 11.29 -22.34
CA HIS A 59 -11.70 11.06 -23.69
C HIS A 59 -10.19 11.15 -23.66
N ASP A 60 -9.51 9.99 -23.63
CA ASP A 60 -8.06 9.95 -23.79
C ASP A 60 -7.68 10.11 -25.27
N GLY A 61 -6.75 11.00 -25.56
CA GLY A 61 -6.32 11.28 -26.92
C GLY A 61 -5.46 10.14 -27.47
N PRO A 62 -5.53 9.83 -28.77
CA PRO A 62 -4.67 8.79 -29.33
C PRO A 62 -3.20 9.20 -29.15
N PRO A 63 -2.33 8.31 -28.65
CA PRO A 63 -0.91 8.60 -28.55
C PRO A 63 -0.33 8.80 -29.97
N TYR A 64 0.61 9.72 -30.12
CA TYR A 64 1.45 9.76 -31.31
C TYR A 64 2.50 8.65 -31.16
N ALA A 65 2.53 7.72 -32.12
CA ALA A 65 3.42 6.56 -32.13
C ALA A 65 4.77 6.87 -32.79
#